data_AF-A0A662J8I3-F1
#
_entry.id   AF-A0A662J8I3-F1
#
_cell.length_a   1.000
_cell.length_b   1.000
_cell.length_c   1.000
_cell.angle_alpha   90.00
_cell.angle_beta   90.00
_cell.angle_gamma   90.00
#
_symmetry.space_group_name_H-M   'P 1'
#
loop_
_entity.id
_entity.type
_entity.pdbx_description
1 polymer ?
#
loop_
_entity_poly.entity_id
_entity_poly.type
_entity_poly.pdbx_seq_one_letter_code
_entity_poly.pdbx_strand_id
1 'polypeptide(L)'
;MSKVDLWRLLAVIATCWAIATSSLAIHYYTVSSIHPAPSAELGKVVLIVDYGNGTFHLYNVTAHLPTTLFNLTLNVAEVHYQVYSGLGVFVTSINGVANNPVENKYWTWWYWDGEQWVEGPVGAGQFELKGGEVVCWYYSRFDPATWVSEKPSSKIISVGMASPQEGSAG
;
A
#
# COMPACT_ATOMS: atom_id res chain seq x y z
N MET A 1 4.27 37.27 -41.96
CA MET A 1 4.87 36.00 -41.48
C MET A 1 4.44 34.90 -42.43
N SER A 2 5.37 34.16 -43.05
CA SER A 2 4.97 33.10 -43.98
C SER A 2 4.45 31.87 -43.22
N LYS A 3 3.67 31.01 -43.89
CA LYS A 3 3.17 29.76 -43.29
C LYS A 3 4.31 28.87 -42.77
N VAL A 4 5.48 28.92 -43.42
CA VAL A 4 6.69 28.20 -43.03
C VAL A 4 7.29 28.74 -41.74
N ASP A 5 7.30 30.07 -41.56
CA ASP A 5 7.79 30.70 -40.33
C ASP A 5 6.89 30.39 -39.13
N LEU A 6 5.58 30.32 -39.35
CA LEU A 6 4.60 29.93 -38.32
C LEU A 6 4.81 28.47 -37.87
N TRP A 7 5.01 27.54 -38.81
CA TRP A 7 5.30 26.14 -38.47
C TRP A 7 6.61 25.96 -37.69
N ARG A 8 7.65 26.71 -38.07
CA ARG A 8 8.93 26.71 -37.34
C ARG A 8 8.75 27.20 -35.91
N LEU A 9 7.97 28.26 -35.70
CA LEU A 9 7.74 28.83 -34.38
C LEU A 9 6.92 27.88 -33.49
N LEU A 10 5.89 27.22 -34.05
CA LEU A 10 5.10 26.21 -33.34
C LEU A 10 5.96 25.00 -32.93
N ALA A 11 6.86 24.54 -33.81
CA ALA A 11 7.76 23.42 -33.51
C ALA A 11 8.73 23.76 -32.36
N VAL A 12 9.27 24.98 -32.33
CA VAL A 12 10.15 25.44 -31.24
C VAL A 12 9.39 25.48 -29.92
N ILE A 13 8.17 26.05 -29.89
CA ILE A 13 7.35 26.09 -28.66
C ILE A 13 7.04 24.69 -28.15
N ALA A 14 6.65 23.76 -29.04
CA ALA A 14 6.37 22.37 -28.67
C ALA A 14 7.61 21.67 -28.07
N THR A 15 8.79 21.95 -28.63
CA THR A 15 10.05 21.37 -28.14
C THR A 15 10.44 21.93 -26.78
N CYS A 16 10.31 23.26 -26.58
CA CYS A 16 10.54 23.89 -25.28
C CYS A 16 9.58 23.38 -24.21
N TRP A 17 8.30 23.19 -24.56
CA TRP A 17 7.30 22.62 -23.65
C TRP A 17 7.65 21.18 -23.26
N ALA A 18 8.03 20.33 -24.23
CA ALA A 18 8.44 18.95 -23.97
C ALA A 18 9.68 18.83 -23.07
N ILE A 19 10.66 19.73 -23.25
CA ILE A 19 11.85 19.78 -22.38
C ILE A 19 11.46 20.19 -20.96
N ALA A 20 10.58 21.19 -20.81
CA ALA A 20 10.13 21.67 -19.50
C ALA A 20 9.34 20.60 -18.74
N THR A 21 8.42 19.89 -19.40
CA THR A 21 7.64 18.81 -18.77
C THR A 21 8.52 17.62 -18.41
N SER A 22 9.45 17.23 -19.28
CA SER A 22 10.41 16.15 -18.99
C SER A 22 11.31 16.49 -17.80
N SER A 23 11.80 17.74 -17.73
CA SER A 23 12.65 18.20 -16.61
C SER A 23 11.89 18.21 -15.29
N LEU A 24 10.63 18.62 -15.31
CA LEU A 24 9.75 18.60 -14.14
C LEU A 24 9.47 17.17 -13.68
N ALA A 25 9.17 16.26 -14.62
CA ALA A 25 8.97 14.84 -14.32
C ALA A 25 10.22 14.23 -13.68
N ILE A 26 11.40 14.45 -14.27
CA ILE A 26 12.68 13.99 -13.71
C ILE A 26 12.87 14.53 -12.30
N HIS A 27 12.65 15.82 -12.07
CA HIS A 27 12.77 16.42 -10.74
C HIS A 27 11.85 15.75 -9.71
N TYR A 28 10.59 15.46 -10.06
CA TYR A 28 9.68 14.74 -9.14
C TYR A 28 10.15 13.30 -8.86
N TYR A 29 10.65 12.59 -9.86
CA TYR A 29 11.16 11.22 -9.69
C TYR A 29 12.51 11.16 -8.95
N THR A 30 13.40 12.14 -9.12
CA THR A 30 14.71 12.15 -8.47
C THR A 30 14.63 12.68 -7.04
N VAL A 31 13.85 13.73 -6.77
CA VAL A 31 13.69 14.24 -5.39
C VAL A 31 13.07 13.20 -4.48
N SER A 32 12.09 12.42 -4.97
CA SER A 32 11.50 11.31 -4.21
C SER A 32 12.48 10.18 -3.88
N SER A 33 13.54 9.99 -4.68
CA SER A 33 14.55 8.95 -4.49
C SER A 33 15.83 9.42 -3.79
N ILE A 34 16.05 10.74 -3.63
CA ILE A 34 17.25 11.33 -3.02
C ILE A 34 17.10 11.58 -1.51
N HIS A 35 15.90 11.37 -0.94
CA HIS A 35 15.78 11.37 0.51
C HIS A 35 16.66 10.25 1.09
N PRO A 36 17.69 10.55 1.90
CA PRO A 36 18.45 9.51 2.57
C PRO A 36 17.48 8.62 3.35
N ALA A 37 17.65 7.31 3.25
CA ALA A 37 16.84 6.36 3.99
C ALA A 37 16.71 6.86 5.44
N PRO A 38 15.50 7.12 5.96
CA PRO A 38 15.35 7.61 7.31
C PRO A 38 16.13 6.66 8.22
N SER A 39 17.00 7.21 9.06
CA SER A 39 17.65 6.46 10.13
C SER A 39 16.58 5.62 10.82
N ALA A 40 16.85 4.34 11.06
CA ALA A 40 15.85 3.41 11.54
C ALA A 40 15.18 3.91 12.84
N GLU A 41 14.02 4.55 12.70
CA GLU A 41 13.29 5.17 13.81
C GLU A 41 12.17 4.24 14.27
N LEU A 42 11.87 4.25 15.56
CA LEU A 42 10.73 3.53 16.10
C LEU A 42 9.44 4.25 15.68
N GLY A 43 8.68 3.65 14.78
CA GLY A 43 7.37 4.12 14.36
C GLY A 43 6.26 3.19 14.86
N LYS A 44 5.07 3.77 15.06
CA LYS A 44 3.85 3.00 15.35
C LYS A 44 3.07 2.77 14.06
N VAL A 45 2.62 1.56 13.83
CA VAL A 45 1.75 1.18 12.69
C VAL A 45 0.59 0.37 13.23
N VAL A 46 -0.61 0.63 12.70
CA VAL A 46 -1.79 -0.19 12.99
C VAL A 46 -1.97 -1.17 11.84
N LEU A 47 -1.82 -2.46 12.13
CA LEU A 47 -2.10 -3.54 11.17
C LEU A 47 -3.40 -4.22 11.54
N ILE A 48 -4.31 -4.29 10.57
CA ILE A 48 -5.59 -4.99 10.69
C ILE A 48 -5.54 -6.25 9.82
N VAL A 49 -6.05 -7.35 10.33
CA VAL A 49 -6.32 -8.58 9.55
C VAL A 49 -7.81 -8.84 9.63
N ASP A 50 -8.55 -8.47 8.60
CA ASP A 50 -10.00 -8.63 8.47
C ASP A 50 -10.32 -9.85 7.59
N TYR A 51 -11.04 -10.81 8.16
CA TYR A 51 -11.34 -12.09 7.52
C TYR A 51 -12.58 -12.05 6.61
N GLY A 52 -13.23 -10.90 6.44
CA GLY A 52 -14.41 -10.76 5.56
C GLY A 52 -15.68 -11.43 6.09
N ASN A 53 -15.62 -12.05 7.27
CA ASN A 53 -16.74 -12.69 7.95
C ASN A 53 -17.23 -11.90 9.18
N GLY A 54 -16.79 -10.65 9.32
CA GLY A 54 -17.08 -9.79 10.47
C GLY A 54 -16.13 -9.96 11.66
N THR A 55 -15.17 -10.88 11.59
CA THR A 55 -14.09 -11.00 12.58
C THR A 55 -12.80 -10.38 12.05
N PHE A 56 -12.01 -9.81 12.94
CA PHE A 56 -10.72 -9.23 12.61
C PHE A 56 -9.76 -9.26 13.80
N HIS A 57 -8.47 -9.17 13.52
CA HIS A 57 -7.46 -8.82 14.51
C HIS A 57 -6.90 -7.42 14.24
N LEU A 58 -6.58 -6.71 15.33
CA LEU A 58 -5.94 -5.41 15.30
C LEU A 58 -4.64 -5.47 16.08
N TYR A 59 -3.55 -5.08 15.43
CA TYR A 59 -2.21 -5.07 15.99
C TYR A 59 -1.68 -3.64 16.00
N ASN A 60 -1.41 -3.12 17.20
CA ASN A 60 -0.69 -1.86 17.39
C ASN A 60 0.80 -2.15 17.49
N VAL A 61 1.51 -2.08 16.37
CA VAL A 61 2.90 -2.52 16.27
C VAL A 61 3.83 -1.32 16.38
N THR A 62 4.84 -1.41 17.25
CA THR A 62 5.98 -0.50 17.23
C THR A 62 7.14 -1.23 16.56
N ALA A 63 7.65 -0.68 15.46
CA ALA A 63 8.70 -1.31 14.67
C ALA A 63 9.76 -0.29 14.25
N HIS A 64 10.97 -0.77 13.97
CA HIS A 64 11.98 0.03 13.30
C HIS A 64 11.58 0.24 11.85
N LEU A 65 11.45 1.49 11.44
CA LEU A 65 11.05 1.89 10.09
C LEU A 65 12.24 2.48 9.31
N PRO A 66 12.32 2.29 7.98
CA PRO A 66 11.33 1.62 7.14
C PRO A 66 11.37 0.09 7.30
N THR A 67 10.19 -0.53 7.25
CA THR A 67 10.02 -1.99 7.12
C THR A 67 8.90 -2.26 6.12
N THR A 68 8.92 -3.40 5.45
CA THR A 68 7.86 -3.73 4.49
C THR A 68 6.60 -4.19 5.21
N LEU A 69 5.42 -3.96 4.60
CA LEU A 69 4.16 -4.50 5.11
C LEU A 69 4.25 -6.02 5.34
N PHE A 70 4.86 -6.74 4.41
CA PHE A 70 5.06 -8.18 4.52
C PHE A 70 5.90 -8.56 5.74
N ASN A 71 7.04 -7.91 5.96
CA ASN A 71 7.90 -8.17 7.13
C ASN A 71 7.19 -7.80 8.44
N LEU A 72 6.44 -6.69 8.47
CA LEU A 72 5.63 -6.34 9.63
C LEU A 72 4.59 -7.43 9.93
N THR A 73 3.93 -7.96 8.89
CA THR A 73 2.89 -8.98 9.02
C THR A 73 3.48 -10.29 9.58
N LEU A 74 4.65 -10.72 9.09
CA LEU A 74 5.35 -11.89 9.61
C LEU A 74 5.69 -11.81 11.10
N ASN A 75 5.85 -10.61 11.65
CA ASN A 75 6.17 -10.43 13.07
C ASN A 75 4.96 -10.64 14.00
N VAL A 76 3.73 -10.54 13.50
CA VAL A 76 2.52 -10.51 14.34
C VAL A 76 1.47 -11.56 13.96
N ALA A 77 1.62 -12.20 12.81
CA ALA A 77 0.67 -13.17 12.29
C ALA A 77 1.39 -14.38 11.68
N GLU A 78 0.73 -15.53 11.67
CA GLU A 78 1.20 -16.69 10.92
C GLU A 78 0.87 -16.49 9.43
N VAL A 79 1.88 -16.32 8.58
CA VAL A 79 1.69 -16.07 7.15
C VAL A 79 2.29 -17.21 6.33
N HIS A 80 1.49 -17.78 5.43
CA HIS A 80 2.00 -18.63 4.35
C HIS A 80 2.03 -17.83 3.06
N TYR A 81 3.08 -18.03 2.26
CA TYR A 81 3.29 -17.27 1.04
C TYR A 81 4.10 -18.05 0.01
N GLN A 82 4.02 -17.61 -1.24
CA GLN A 82 4.86 -18.08 -2.34
C GLN A 82 5.66 -16.91 -2.89
N VAL A 83 6.89 -17.18 -3.32
CA VAL A 83 7.76 -16.19 -3.96
C VAL A 83 7.81 -16.50 -5.44
N TYR A 84 7.39 -15.55 -6.26
CA TYR A 84 7.47 -15.65 -7.71
C TYR A 84 8.60 -14.76 -8.22
N SER A 85 9.54 -15.38 -8.96
CA SER A 85 10.67 -14.65 -9.57
C SER A 85 10.16 -13.50 -10.44
N GLY A 86 10.63 -12.28 -10.16
CA GLY A 86 10.25 -11.07 -10.89
C GLY A 86 8.90 -10.44 -10.49
N LEU A 87 8.05 -11.13 -9.72
CA LEU A 87 6.73 -10.62 -9.27
C LEU A 87 6.66 -10.35 -7.77
N GLY A 88 7.54 -10.97 -6.98
CA GLY A 88 7.63 -10.76 -5.54
C GLY A 88 6.84 -11.79 -4.73
N VAL A 89 6.38 -11.37 -3.54
CA VAL A 89 5.73 -12.24 -2.56
C VAL A 89 4.22 -12.23 -2.77
N PHE A 90 3.65 -13.42 -2.90
CA PHE A 90 2.20 -13.66 -2.93
C PHE A 90 1.76 -14.36 -1.65
N VAL A 91 0.97 -13.67 -0.83
CA VAL A 91 0.43 -14.23 0.41
C VAL A 91 -0.69 -15.22 0.09
N THR A 92 -0.57 -16.44 0.60
CA THR A 92 -1.51 -17.53 0.36
C THR A 92 -2.40 -17.82 1.56
N SER A 93 -1.97 -17.46 2.78
CA SER A 93 -2.75 -17.61 4.01
C SER A 93 -2.27 -16.65 5.08
N ILE A 94 -3.19 -16.20 5.95
CA ILE A 94 -2.89 -15.46 7.18
C ILE A 94 -3.70 -16.09 8.31
N ASN A 95 -3.05 -16.43 9.43
CA ASN A 95 -3.66 -16.99 10.64
C ASN A 95 -4.58 -18.19 10.34
N GLY A 96 -4.13 -19.10 9.47
CA GLY A 96 -4.86 -20.31 9.11
C GLY A 96 -5.96 -20.14 8.05
N VAL A 97 -6.28 -18.92 7.62
CA VAL A 97 -7.28 -18.66 6.57
C VAL A 97 -6.58 -18.53 5.22
N ALA A 98 -6.75 -19.54 4.36
CA ALA A 98 -6.12 -19.60 3.04
C ALA A 98 -6.96 -18.94 1.94
N ASN A 99 -6.30 -18.48 0.87
CA ASN A 99 -6.96 -18.11 -0.38
C ASN A 99 -7.87 -19.24 -0.87
N ASN A 100 -9.03 -18.88 -1.41
CA ASN A 100 -9.99 -19.81 -1.99
C ASN A 100 -10.26 -19.43 -3.46
N PRO A 101 -9.48 -20.00 -4.40
CA PRO A 101 -9.65 -19.73 -5.82
C PRO A 101 -11.00 -20.15 -6.39
N VAL A 102 -11.66 -21.16 -5.78
CA VAL A 102 -12.99 -21.63 -6.23
C VAL A 102 -14.06 -20.58 -5.96
N GLU A 103 -13.95 -19.87 -4.83
CA GLU A 103 -14.85 -18.76 -4.47
C GLU A 103 -14.35 -17.39 -4.94
N ASN A 104 -13.21 -17.32 -5.65
CA ASN A 104 -12.49 -16.10 -5.97
C ASN A 104 -12.21 -15.23 -4.73
N LYS A 105 -11.83 -15.83 -3.59
CA LYS A 105 -11.46 -15.09 -2.39
C LYS A 105 -9.96 -15.11 -2.17
N TYR A 106 -9.40 -13.93 -1.98
CA TYR A 106 -7.96 -13.75 -1.84
C TYR A 106 -7.65 -12.71 -0.76
N TRP A 107 -6.46 -12.83 -0.18
CA TRP A 107 -5.87 -11.78 0.64
C TRP A 107 -5.40 -10.63 -0.24
N THR A 108 -6.03 -9.48 -0.03
CA THR A 108 -5.62 -8.20 -0.59
C THR A 108 -5.23 -7.26 0.54
N TRP A 109 -4.45 -6.23 0.25
CA TRP A 109 -4.05 -5.27 1.27
C TRP A 109 -4.41 -3.85 0.89
N TRP A 110 -4.70 -3.07 1.91
CA TRP A 110 -5.25 -1.73 1.82
C TRP A 110 -4.55 -0.82 2.83
N TYR A 111 -4.44 0.46 2.51
CA TYR A 111 -4.05 1.49 3.48
C TYR A 111 -5.16 2.53 3.61
N TRP A 112 -5.26 3.13 4.79
CA TRP A 112 -6.17 4.23 5.05
C TRP A 112 -5.50 5.54 4.66
N ASP A 113 -6.09 6.30 3.74
CA ASP A 113 -5.56 7.61 3.32
C ASP A 113 -6.01 8.78 4.21
N GLY A 114 -6.87 8.50 5.20
CA GLY A 114 -7.51 9.50 6.06
C GLY A 114 -9.03 9.57 5.85
N GLU A 115 -9.51 9.21 4.67
CA GLU A 115 -10.92 9.31 4.26
C GLU A 115 -11.50 7.97 3.79
N GLN A 116 -10.69 7.16 3.12
CA GLN A 116 -11.10 5.90 2.53
C GLN A 116 -9.98 4.85 2.53
N TRP A 117 -10.40 3.60 2.31
CA TRP A 117 -9.48 2.50 2.02
C TRP A 117 -9.02 2.58 0.57
N VAL A 118 -7.70 2.58 0.39
CA VAL A 118 -7.05 2.54 -0.93
C VAL A 118 -6.30 1.23 -1.06
N GLU A 119 -6.51 0.53 -2.17
CA GLU A 119 -5.83 -0.75 -2.44
C GLU A 119 -4.33 -0.50 -2.62
N GLY A 120 -3.53 -1.46 -2.15
CA GLY A 120 -2.09 -1.40 -2.21
C GLY A 120 -1.54 -1.23 -3.64
N PRO A 121 -0.71 -0.21 -3.92
CA PRO A 121 -0.23 0.04 -5.29
C PRO A 121 0.87 -0.93 -5.75
N VAL A 122 1.47 -1.67 -4.81
CA VAL A 122 2.56 -2.63 -5.05
C VAL A 122 2.37 -3.86 -4.15
N GLY A 123 3.17 -4.91 -4.38
CA GLY A 123 3.17 -6.07 -3.49
C GLY A 123 3.59 -5.70 -2.06
N ALA A 124 3.03 -6.39 -1.06
CA ALA A 124 3.31 -6.11 0.35
C ALA A 124 4.79 -6.24 0.74
N GLY A 125 5.58 -7.02 -0.03
CA GLY A 125 7.03 -7.12 0.13
C GLY A 125 7.83 -5.92 -0.40
N GLN A 126 7.19 -4.98 -1.09
CA GLN A 126 7.80 -3.78 -1.66
C GLN A 126 7.23 -2.48 -1.07
N PHE A 127 6.08 -2.56 -0.37
CA PHE A 127 5.50 -1.40 0.29
C PHE A 127 6.21 -1.15 1.62
N GLU A 128 7.00 -0.07 1.67
CA GLU A 128 7.65 0.39 2.89
C GLU A 128 6.70 1.22 3.75
N LEU A 129 6.53 0.78 4.99
CA LEU A 129 5.66 1.44 5.95
C LEU A 129 6.32 2.68 6.58
N LYS A 130 5.48 3.66 6.89
CA LYS A 130 5.82 4.88 7.60
C LYS A 130 5.11 4.96 8.95
N GLY A 131 5.66 5.75 9.86
CA GLY A 131 5.08 5.94 11.19
C GLY A 131 3.70 6.59 11.09
N GLY A 132 2.73 6.03 11.80
CA GLY A 132 1.34 6.49 11.84
C GLY A 132 0.41 5.84 10.82
N GLU A 133 0.92 4.95 9.95
CA GLU A 133 0.08 4.30 8.95
C GLU A 133 -0.91 3.29 9.55
N VAL A 134 -2.07 3.20 8.91
CA VAL A 134 -3.10 2.20 9.18
C VAL A 134 -3.28 1.36 7.93
N VAL A 135 -2.98 0.08 8.04
CA VAL A 135 -2.99 -0.89 6.94
C VAL A 135 -3.86 -2.09 7.29
N CYS A 136 -4.45 -2.70 6.29
CA CYS A 136 -5.40 -3.80 6.44
C CYS A 136 -5.13 -4.89 5.42
N TRP A 137 -4.92 -6.12 5.89
CA TRP A 137 -5.16 -7.32 5.09
C TRP A 137 -6.64 -7.64 5.12
N TYR A 138 -7.27 -7.74 3.96
CA TYR A 138 -8.68 -8.05 3.83
C TYR A 138 -8.89 -9.29 2.97
N TYR A 139 -9.53 -10.29 3.56
CA TYR A 139 -9.92 -11.51 2.88
C TYR A 139 -11.26 -11.30 2.21
N SER A 140 -11.22 -11.00 0.92
CA SER A 140 -12.40 -10.56 0.20
C SER A 140 -12.51 -11.21 -1.17
N ARG A 141 -13.70 -11.06 -1.76
CA ARG A 141 -13.96 -11.54 -3.10
C ARG A 141 -13.27 -10.62 -4.11
N PHE A 142 -12.61 -11.25 -5.06
CA PHE A 142 -12.11 -10.66 -6.28
C PHE A 142 -13.13 -10.90 -7.40
N ASP A 143 -13.54 -9.85 -8.10
CA ASP A 143 -14.42 -9.97 -9.26
C ASP A 143 -13.58 -10.09 -10.54
N PRO A 144 -13.53 -11.28 -11.19
CA PRO A 144 -12.73 -11.48 -12.39
C PRO A 144 -13.26 -10.74 -13.63
N ALA A 145 -14.51 -10.26 -13.60
CA ALA A 145 -15.06 -9.49 -14.72
C ALA A 145 -14.57 -8.02 -14.70
N THR A 146 -14.39 -7.46 -13.51
CA THR A 146 -13.99 -6.06 -13.32
C THR A 146 -12.54 -5.89 -12.89
N TRP A 147 -11.88 -6.97 -12.47
CA TRP A 147 -10.54 -6.97 -11.87
C TRP A 147 -10.46 -6.10 -10.61
N VAL A 148 -11.56 -6.03 -9.85
CA VAL A 148 -11.67 -5.23 -8.62
C VAL A 148 -11.90 -6.13 -7.42
N SER A 149 -11.16 -5.85 -6.36
CA SER A 149 -11.32 -6.46 -5.04
C SER A 149 -12.34 -5.67 -4.22
N GLU A 150 -13.16 -6.35 -3.42
CA GLU A 150 -14.04 -5.66 -2.47
C GLU A 150 -13.20 -4.92 -1.42
N LYS A 151 -13.55 -3.66 -1.16
CA LYS A 151 -12.86 -2.83 -0.16
C LYS A 151 -13.31 -3.14 1.28
N PRO A 152 -12.43 -2.97 2.28
CA PRO A 152 -12.79 -3.16 3.68
C PRO A 152 -13.85 -2.16 4.17
N SER A 153 -14.53 -2.48 5.26
CA SER A 153 -15.48 -1.55 5.88
C SER A 153 -14.74 -0.42 6.60
N SER A 154 -15.18 0.84 6.44
CA SER A 154 -14.62 1.96 7.23
C SER A 154 -15.01 1.93 8.71
N LYS A 155 -16.04 1.15 9.08
CA LYS A 155 -16.43 0.97 10.49
C LYS A 155 -15.32 0.36 11.35
N ILE A 156 -14.43 -0.43 10.74
CA ILE A 156 -13.30 -1.04 11.46
C ILE A 156 -12.31 0.02 11.97
N ILE A 157 -12.16 1.14 11.24
CA ILE A 157 -11.30 2.26 11.64
C ILE A 157 -11.84 2.91 12.91
N SER A 158 -13.15 3.14 12.99
CA SER A 158 -13.75 3.75 14.18
C SER A 158 -13.63 2.86 15.41
N VAL A 159 -13.67 1.53 15.24
CA VAL A 159 -13.47 0.59 16.36
C VAL A 159 -12.00 0.57 16.79
N GLY A 160 -11.07 0.53 15.84
CA GLY A 160 -9.63 0.49 16.12
C GLY A 160 -9.09 1.76 16.78
N MET A 161 -9.61 2.93 16.39
CA MET A 161 -9.25 4.23 16.97
C MET A 161 -9.94 4.52 18.31
N ALA A 162 -11.06 3.84 18.61
CA ALA A 162 -11.80 4.02 19.86
C ALA A 162 -11.35 3.08 20.99
N SER A 163 -10.51 2.08 20.69
CA SER A 163 -10.03 1.16 21.73
C SER A 163 -8.98 1.88 22.61
N PRO A 164 -9.25 2.08 23.92
CA PRO A 164 -8.29 2.73 24.81
C PRO A 164 -7.01 1.90 24.88
N GLN A 165 -5.88 2.59 24.99
CA GLN A 165 -4.63 1.99 25.45
C GLN A 165 -4.89 1.46 26.88
N GLU A 166 -5.18 0.17 27.03
CA GLU A 166 -4.97 -0.49 28.33
C GLU A 166 -3.46 -0.59 28.55
N GLY A 167 -2.92 0.47 29.12
CA GLY A 167 -1.57 0.52 29.64
C GLY A 167 -1.53 0.01 31.08
N SER A 168 -0.46 -0.75 31.35
CA SER A 168 0.26 -0.86 32.62
C SER A 168 -0.39 -1.62 33.79
N ALA A 169 0.19 -2.76 34.13
CA ALA A 169 1.00 -2.95 35.35
C ALA A 169 1.03 -4.44 35.75
N GLY A 170 2.23 -4.97 35.89
CA GLY A 170 2.55 -6.29 36.44
C GLY A 170 4.05 -6.47 36.54
#